data_AF-A0A2E5ABI1-F1
#
_entry.id   AF-A0A2E5ABI1-F1
#
_cell.length_a   1.000
_cell.length_b   1.000
_cell.length_c   1.000
_cell.angle_alpha   90.00
_cell.angle_beta   90.00
_cell.angle_gamma   90.00
#
_symmetry.space_group_name_H-M   'P 1'
#
loop_
_entity.id
_entity.type
_entity.pdbx_description
1 polymer ?
#
loop_
_entity_poly.entity_id
_entity_poly.type
_entity_poly.pdbx_seq_one_letter_code
_entity_poly.pdbx_strand_id
1 'polypeptide(L)'
;MFMTMVLALALVDDRPFEADEQQYSAWLQQGCRLQQADRRDGHEPAEFEAFCACVADRLNETSSDEAFRVMALSLQGHAQDRADISDWEAARDTAYAEYSALSQQEQSEIPGRLQSSLQQCVTLGPATHN
;
A
#
# COMPACT_ATOMS: atom_id res chain seq x y z
N MET A 1 9.60 54.77 -0.67
CA MET A 1 8.56 53.73 -0.72
C MET A 1 9.29 52.39 -0.68
N PHE A 2 9.43 51.79 0.50
CA PHE A 2 10.10 50.49 0.65
C PHE A 2 9.07 49.40 0.33
N MET A 3 9.33 48.67 -0.73
CA MET A 3 8.50 47.58 -1.23
C MET A 3 8.84 46.34 -0.40
N THR A 4 8.01 46.03 0.59
CA THR A 4 8.15 44.84 1.42
C THR A 4 7.81 43.63 0.55
N MET A 5 8.82 42.92 0.07
CA MET A 5 8.65 41.59 -0.52
C MET A 5 8.20 40.64 0.59
N VAL A 6 6.93 40.25 0.57
CA VAL A 6 6.43 39.15 1.39
C VAL A 6 6.94 37.87 0.74
N LEU A 7 7.96 37.27 1.35
CA LEU A 7 8.43 35.93 1.01
C LEU A 7 7.39 34.93 1.56
N ALA A 8 6.41 34.58 0.73
CA ALA A 8 5.54 33.45 0.99
C ALA A 8 6.37 32.18 0.78
N LEU A 9 6.94 31.66 1.87
CA LEU A 9 7.48 30.31 1.93
C LEU A 9 6.31 29.35 1.73
N ALA A 10 6.17 28.84 0.50
CA ALA A 10 5.41 27.64 0.25
C ALA A 10 6.07 26.51 1.05
N LEU A 11 5.46 26.15 2.19
CA LEU A 11 5.69 24.90 2.88
C LEU A 11 5.24 23.80 1.93
N VAL A 12 6.14 23.33 1.07
CA VAL A 12 5.96 22.04 0.40
C VAL A 12 6.07 21.02 1.52
N ASP A 13 4.93 20.43 1.88
CA ASP A 13 4.87 19.32 2.82
C ASP A 13 5.55 18.13 2.14
N ASP A 14 6.86 18.00 2.33
CA ASP A 14 7.70 17.00 1.67
C ASP A 14 7.51 15.67 2.41
N ARG A 15 6.30 15.11 2.31
CA ARG A 15 5.97 13.80 2.87
C ARG A 15 6.66 12.74 2.00
N PRO A 16 7.56 11.91 2.57
CA PRO A 16 8.27 10.89 1.79
C PRO A 16 7.29 9.98 1.06
N PHE A 17 7.56 9.64 -0.21
CA PHE A 17 6.69 8.75 -1.00
C PHE A 17 5.25 9.25 -1.17
N GLU A 18 4.99 10.55 -1.05
CA GLU A 18 3.68 11.12 -1.36
C GLU A 18 3.30 10.81 -2.82
N ALA A 19 2.11 10.25 -2.99
CA ALA A 19 1.56 9.84 -4.27
C ALA A 19 0.03 9.96 -4.24
N ASP A 20 -0.61 9.80 -5.39
CA ASP A 20 -2.06 9.71 -5.46
C ASP A 20 -2.58 8.31 -5.14
N GLU A 21 -3.89 8.20 -4.97
CA GLU A 21 -4.60 6.94 -4.71
C GLU A 21 -4.28 5.86 -5.76
N GLN A 22 -4.16 6.27 -7.03
CA GLN A 22 -3.87 5.36 -8.13
C GLN A 22 -2.49 4.73 -7.97
N GLN A 23 -1.48 5.52 -7.60
CA GLN A 23 -0.13 5.04 -7.38
C GLN A 23 -0.02 4.16 -6.12
N TYR A 24 -0.70 4.50 -5.03
CA TYR A 24 -0.75 3.63 -3.84
C TYR A 24 -1.44 2.30 -4.15
N SER A 25 -2.53 2.32 -4.93
CA SER A 25 -3.20 1.11 -5.40
C SER A 25 -2.25 0.26 -6.25
N ALA A 26 -1.50 0.85 -7.18
CA ALA A 26 -0.51 0.13 -7.99
C ALA A 26 0.55 -0.55 -7.13
N TRP A 27 1.10 0.15 -6.14
CA TRP A 27 2.08 -0.40 -5.20
C TRP A 27 1.51 -1.54 -4.35
N LEU A 28 0.29 -1.39 -3.85
CA LEU A 28 -0.39 -2.42 -3.07
C LEU A 28 -0.62 -3.67 -3.94
N GLN A 29 -1.10 -3.50 -5.16
CA GLN A 29 -1.34 -4.60 -6.10
C GLN A 29 -0.05 -5.35 -6.43
N GLN A 30 1.06 -4.64 -6.69
CA GLN A 30 2.35 -5.27 -6.94
C GLN A 30 2.80 -6.12 -5.75
N GLY A 31 2.84 -5.54 -4.55
CA GLY A 31 3.26 -6.27 -3.36
C GLY A 31 2.35 -7.45 -3.03
N CYS A 32 1.04 -7.31 -3.25
CA CYS A 32 0.08 -8.42 -3.16
C CYS A 32 0.43 -9.55 -4.13
N ARG A 33 0.68 -9.25 -5.41
CA ARG A 33 1.00 -10.28 -6.43
C ARG A 33 2.27 -11.04 -6.07
N LEU A 34 3.32 -10.32 -5.67
CA LEU A 34 4.58 -10.92 -5.21
C LEU A 34 4.35 -11.81 -3.99
N GLN A 35 3.63 -11.32 -2.98
CA GLN A 35 3.37 -12.09 -1.76
C GLN A 35 2.52 -13.34 -2.00
N GLN A 36 1.56 -13.29 -2.93
CA GLN A 36 0.75 -14.46 -3.27
C GLN A 36 1.54 -15.51 -4.06
N ALA A 37 2.34 -15.07 -5.03
CA ALA A 37 3.23 -15.96 -5.80
C ALA A 37 4.26 -16.64 -4.88
N ASP A 38 4.92 -15.89 -3.99
CA ASP A 38 5.90 -16.45 -3.05
C ASP A 38 5.29 -17.48 -2.08
N ARG A 39 3.97 -17.43 -1.84
CA ARG A 39 3.25 -18.35 -0.95
C ARG A 39 2.65 -19.55 -1.66
N ARG A 40 2.62 -19.56 -3.00
CA ARG A 40 1.97 -20.60 -3.80
C ARG A 40 2.92 -21.10 -4.86
N ASP A 41 3.65 -22.16 -4.52
CA ASP A 41 4.61 -22.80 -5.41
C ASP A 41 4.02 -23.06 -6.80
N GLY A 42 4.78 -22.67 -7.83
CA GLY A 42 4.41 -22.88 -9.23
C GLY A 42 3.47 -21.84 -9.82
N HIS A 43 3.13 -20.77 -9.10
CA HIS A 43 2.37 -19.64 -9.63
C HIS A 43 3.23 -18.39 -9.82
N GLU A 44 3.01 -17.72 -10.94
CA GLU A 44 3.65 -16.45 -11.28
C GLU A 44 2.84 -15.24 -10.77
N PRO A 45 3.48 -14.10 -10.45
CA PRO A 45 2.78 -12.90 -9.98
C PRO A 45 1.62 -12.43 -10.88
N ALA A 46 1.76 -12.59 -12.19
CA ALA A 46 0.73 -12.19 -13.17
C ALA A 46 -0.58 -12.96 -13.01
N GLU A 47 -0.55 -14.19 -12.48
CA GLU A 47 -1.76 -14.99 -12.26
C GLU A 47 -2.67 -14.42 -11.15
N PHE A 48 -2.13 -13.53 -10.31
CA PHE A 48 -2.86 -12.89 -9.21
C PHE A 48 -3.34 -11.47 -9.53
N GLU A 49 -3.27 -11.04 -10.79
CA GLU A 49 -3.63 -9.66 -11.17
C GLU A 49 -5.07 -9.30 -10.79
N ALA A 50 -6.05 -10.08 -11.22
CA ALA A 50 -7.47 -9.82 -10.91
C ALA A 50 -7.77 -9.91 -9.41
N PHE A 51 -7.15 -10.87 -8.72
CA PHE A 51 -7.25 -11.02 -7.27
C PHE A 51 -6.72 -9.78 -6.54
N CYS A 52 -5.50 -9.36 -6.85
CA CYS A 52 -4.86 -8.24 -6.16
C CYS A 52 -5.47 -6.89 -6.52
N ALA A 53 -5.98 -6.71 -7.75
CA ALA A 53 -6.78 -5.54 -8.11
C ALA A 53 -8.04 -5.43 -7.22
N CYS A 54 -8.81 -6.52 -7.10
CA CYS A 54 -9.96 -6.56 -6.21
C CYS A 54 -9.59 -6.27 -4.75
N VAL A 55 -8.48 -6.83 -4.25
CA VAL A 55 -8.03 -6.59 -2.86
C VAL A 55 -7.68 -5.12 -2.65
N ALA A 56 -6.98 -4.50 -3.60
CA ALA A 56 -6.66 -3.07 -3.55
C ALA A 56 -7.92 -2.21 -3.51
N ASP A 57 -8.87 -2.46 -4.42
CA ASP A 57 -10.14 -1.74 -4.48
C ASP A 57 -10.90 -1.85 -3.16
N ARG A 58 -11.01 -3.06 -2.59
CA ARG A 58 -11.69 -3.28 -1.31
C ARG A 58 -11.00 -2.58 -0.14
N LEU A 59 -9.68 -2.57 -0.10
CA LEU A 59 -8.95 -1.89 0.96
C LEU A 59 -9.09 -0.38 0.87
N ASN A 60 -9.09 0.16 -0.35
CA ASN A 60 -9.33 1.58 -0.61
C ASN A 60 -10.75 1.99 -0.17
N GLU A 61 -11.77 1.21 -0.55
CA GLU A 61 -13.17 1.47 -0.18
C GLU A 61 -13.46 1.42 1.33
N THR A 62 -12.65 0.68 2.09
CA THR A 62 -12.93 0.36 3.51
C THR A 62 -11.94 0.96 4.50
N SER A 63 -10.93 1.68 4.02
CA SER A 63 -9.90 2.30 4.84
C SER A 63 -9.93 3.82 4.69
N SER A 64 -9.34 4.51 5.66
CA SER A 64 -8.92 5.89 5.47
C SER A 64 -7.75 5.96 4.49
N ASP A 65 -7.53 7.13 3.89
CA ASP A 65 -6.42 7.40 2.98
C ASP A 65 -5.08 7.11 3.66
N GLU A 66 -4.93 7.48 4.94
CA GLU A 66 -3.73 7.24 5.73
C GLU A 66 -3.49 5.75 5.96
N ALA A 67 -4.52 4.99 6.32
CA ALA A 67 -4.40 3.54 6.49
C ALA A 67 -4.11 2.83 5.16
N PHE A 68 -4.74 3.26 4.07
CA PHE A 68 -4.48 2.71 2.73
C PHE A 68 -3.04 2.93 2.28
N ARG A 69 -2.54 4.15 2.45
CA ARG A 69 -1.14 4.50 2.20
C ARG A 69 -0.18 3.66 3.04
N VAL A 70 -0.42 3.52 4.35
CA VAL A 70 0.40 2.69 5.23
C VAL A 70 0.48 1.24 4.74
N MET A 71 -0.64 0.66 4.30
CA MET A 71 -0.67 -0.69 3.75
C MET A 71 0.12 -0.80 2.43
N ALA A 72 -0.02 0.19 1.54
CA ALA A 72 0.74 0.23 0.28
C ALA A 72 2.26 0.31 0.53
N LEU A 73 2.71 1.22 1.39
CA LEU A 73 4.13 1.35 1.74
C LEU A 73 4.67 0.11 2.47
N SER A 74 3.88 -0.49 3.36
CA SER A 74 4.26 -1.72 4.05
C SER A 74 4.53 -2.87 3.06
N LEU A 75 3.71 -2.98 2.01
CA LEU A 75 3.88 -4.01 0.98
C LEU A 75 5.10 -3.74 0.10
N GLN A 76 5.39 -2.48 -0.24
CA GLN A 76 6.62 -2.11 -0.95
C GLN A 76 7.85 -2.44 -0.10
N GLY A 77 7.84 -2.10 1.19
CA GLY A 77 8.91 -2.47 2.12
C GLY A 77 9.12 -3.98 2.24
N HIS A 78 8.05 -4.78 2.10
CA HIS A 78 8.13 -6.25 2.09
C HIS A 78 8.63 -6.83 0.75
N ALA A 79 8.39 -6.14 -0.37
CA ALA A 79 8.84 -6.57 -1.70
C ALA A 79 10.36 -6.44 -1.88
N GLN A 80 11.03 -5.64 -1.04
CA GLN A 80 12.49 -5.46 -1.02
C GLN A 80 13.01 -5.03 -2.40
N ASP A 81 14.03 -5.71 -2.92
CA ASP A 81 14.64 -5.41 -4.23
C ASP A 81 13.68 -5.64 -5.43
N ARG A 82 12.46 -6.16 -5.19
CA ARG A 82 11.39 -6.30 -6.19
C ARG A 82 10.32 -5.21 -6.08
N ALA A 83 10.47 -4.25 -5.17
CA ALA A 83 9.57 -3.12 -5.01
C ALA A 83 9.69 -2.14 -6.18
N ASP A 84 8.61 -1.40 -6.47
CA ASP A 84 8.66 -0.25 -7.37
C ASP A 84 9.35 0.96 -6.71
N ILE A 85 9.28 1.06 -5.37
CA ILE A 85 10.03 2.04 -4.61
C ILE A 85 11.49 1.58 -4.46
N SER A 86 12.44 2.34 -5.01
CA SER A 86 13.86 1.98 -4.98
C SER A 86 14.45 1.93 -3.56
N ASP A 87 14.02 2.82 -2.67
CA ASP A 87 14.42 2.83 -1.26
C ASP A 87 13.36 2.10 -0.41
N TRP A 88 13.31 0.78 -0.57
CA TRP A 88 12.31 -0.07 0.10
C TRP A 88 12.48 -0.09 1.63
N GLU A 89 13.70 0.13 2.13
CA GLU A 89 13.97 0.24 3.57
C GLU A 89 13.33 1.52 4.14
N ALA A 90 13.51 2.66 3.48
CA ALA A 90 12.84 3.89 3.89
C ALA A 90 11.31 3.82 3.75
N ALA A 91 10.79 3.10 2.74
CA ALA A 91 9.35 2.86 2.62
C ALA A 91 8.81 2.02 3.79
N ARG A 92 9.51 0.94 4.16
CA ARG A 92 9.20 0.11 5.33
C ARG A 92 9.19 0.95 6.61
N ASP A 93 10.24 1.73 6.83
CA ASP A 93 10.41 2.50 8.06
C ASP A 93 9.39 3.63 8.16
N THR A 94 9.05 4.26 7.03
CA THR A 94 7.96 5.24 6.92
C THR A 94 6.62 4.59 7.23
N ALA A 95 6.34 3.41 6.68
CA ALA A 95 5.09 2.69 6.96
C ALA A 95 4.95 2.36 8.46
N TYR A 96 6.03 1.96 9.14
CA TYR A 96 6.01 1.72 10.58
C TYR A 96 5.78 2.99 11.40
N ALA A 97 6.43 4.09 11.04
CA ALA A 97 6.24 5.37 11.70
C ALA A 97 4.80 5.88 11.52
N GLU A 98 4.28 5.82 10.29
CA GLU A 98 2.92 6.27 9.97
C GLU A 98 1.85 5.34 10.59
N TYR A 99 2.05 4.02 10.60
CA TYR A 99 1.16 3.08 11.31
C TYR A 99 1.04 3.44 12.79
N SER A 100 2.17 3.77 13.43
CA SER A 100 2.19 4.14 14.86
C SER A 100 1.52 5.48 15.14
N ALA A 101 1.38 6.33 14.12
CA ALA A 101 0.70 7.63 14.19
C ALA A 101 -0.81 7.54 13.90
N LEU A 102 -1.29 6.43 13.32
CA LEU A 102 -2.73 6.19 13.14
C LEU A 102 -3.46 6.12 14.48
N SER A 103 -4.77 6.34 14.46
CA SER A 103 -5.60 6.12 15.65
C SER A 103 -5.54 4.65 16.09
N GLN A 104 -5.68 4.38 17.39
CA GLN A 104 -5.71 2.99 17.90
C GLN A 104 -6.82 2.15 17.25
N GLN A 105 -7.95 2.80 16.93
CA GLN A 105 -9.04 2.14 16.22
C GLN A 105 -8.58 1.68 14.83
N GLU A 106 -8.00 2.57 14.01
CA GLU A 106 -7.50 2.20 12.68
C GLU A 106 -6.42 1.11 12.74
N GLN A 107 -5.46 1.23 13.66
CA GLN A 107 -4.44 0.21 13.88
C GLN A 107 -5.05 -1.17 14.13
N SER A 108 -6.11 -1.23 14.95
CA SER A 108 -6.80 -2.47 15.31
C SER A 108 -7.69 -3.03 14.19
N GLU A 109 -8.19 -2.18 13.29
CA GLU A 109 -9.09 -2.56 12.22
C GLU A 109 -8.36 -3.04 10.96
N ILE A 110 -7.12 -2.58 10.72
CA ILE A 110 -6.32 -2.96 9.54
C ILE A 110 -6.25 -4.48 9.32
N PRO A 111 -5.91 -5.33 10.31
CA PRO A 111 -5.88 -6.79 10.10
C PRO A 111 -7.24 -7.37 9.66
N GLY A 112 -8.34 -6.86 10.23
CA GLY A 112 -9.69 -7.28 9.89
C GLY A 112 -10.09 -6.88 8.47
N ARG A 113 -9.76 -5.65 8.06
CA ARG A 113 -9.99 -5.15 6.69
C ARG A 113 -9.21 -5.98 5.68
N LEU A 114 -7.92 -6.23 5.93
CA LEU A 114 -7.08 -7.11 5.11
C LEU A 114 -7.70 -8.49 4.95
N GLN A 115 -8.07 -9.15 6.05
CA GLN A 115 -8.66 -10.48 6.00
C GLN A 115 -9.99 -10.50 5.23
N SER A 116 -10.85 -9.51 5.47
CA SER A 116 -12.14 -9.39 4.77
C SER A 116 -11.96 -9.17 3.28
N SER A 117 -11.07 -8.27 2.86
CA SER A 117 -10.77 -8.01 1.45
C SER A 117 -10.22 -9.25 0.75
N LEU A 118 -9.29 -9.98 1.38
CA LEU A 118 -8.75 -11.23 0.84
C LEU A 118 -9.86 -12.28 0.64
N GLN A 119 -10.77 -12.44 1.61
CA GLN A 119 -11.88 -13.39 1.52
C GLN A 119 -12.88 -13.04 0.42
N GLN A 120 -13.20 -11.76 0.25
CA GLN A 120 -14.14 -11.29 -0.77
C GLN A 120 -13.59 -11.49 -2.20
N CYS A 121 -12.28 -11.44 -2.37
CA CYS A 121 -11.63 -11.53 -3.67
C CYS A 121 -11.13 -12.95 -4.03
N VAL A 122 -11.18 -13.91 -3.10
CA VAL A 122 -10.53 -15.22 -3.24
C VAL A 122 -10.91 -16.00 -4.51
N THR A 123 -12.12 -15.80 -5.01
CA THR A 123 -12.62 -16.47 -6.24
C THR A 123 -11.96 -15.96 -7.52
N LEU A 124 -11.23 -14.83 -7.45
CA LEU A 124 -10.49 -14.23 -8.56
C LEU A 124 -9.01 -14.65 -8.59
N GLY A 125 -8.57 -15.45 -7.61
CA GLY A 125 -7.23 -16.04 -7.62
C GLY A 125 -7.13 -17.25 -8.54
N PRO A 126 -5.91 -17.69 -8.88
CA PRO A 126 -5.70 -18.92 -9.64
C PRO A 126 -6.26 -20.12 -8.88
N ALA A 127 -6.76 -21.11 -9.62
CA ALA A 127 -7.32 -22.33 -9.06
C ALA A 127 -6.25 -23.05 -8.23
N THR A 128 -6.57 -23.40 -7.00
CA THR A 128 -5.72 -24.28 -6.20
C THR A 128 -5.85 -25.70 -6.75
N HIS A 129 -4.83 -26.18 -7.45
CA HIS A 129 -4.75 -27.60 -7.79
C HIS A 129 -4.42 -28.38 -6.50
N ASN A 130 -5.38 -29.18 -6.03
CA ASN A 130 -5.16 -30.21 -5.00
C ASN A 130 -4.47 -31.44 -5.60
#